data_AF-A0A1X7MXQ9-F1
#
_entry.id   AF-A0A1X7MXQ9-F1
#
_cell.length_a   1.000
_cell.length_b   1.000
_cell.length_c   1.000
_cell.angle_alpha   90.00
_cell.angle_beta   90.00
_cell.angle_gamma   90.00
#
_symmetry.space_group_name_H-M   'P 1'
#
loop_
_entity.id
_entity.type
_entity.pdbx_description
1 polymer ?
#
loop_
_entity_poly.entity_id
_entity_poly.type
_entity_poly.pdbx_seq_one_letter_code
_entity_poly.pdbx_strand_id
1 'polypeptide(L)'
;MERRTLPVLDSTMAFLEAGSGPTVVLLHGNPTSSHLWRNVIPGVAEAGYRVIAADLIGMGRSGSSGRGYRLVDHLAYLEAFLDALGVPDPVLVGHDWGGVLALALARSRPASVRGAAVLEAHLHPIDDWSDLSEADSEMFSRLRAQGSGEQAVIEDNFFVEVVLPAGVVRDLAASDHDGYRAPFTDAAARAPILQWVREIPSPANPPMSWTWSRAIRTRCGIRDSPRWSSTVTPAR
;
A
#
# COMPACT_ATOMS: atom_id res chain seq x y z
N MET A 1 -17.03 3.97 14.25
CA MET A 1 -15.70 3.53 13.79
C MET A 1 -14.85 3.30 15.02
N GLU A 2 -14.33 2.10 15.19
CA GLU A 2 -13.55 1.68 16.36
C GLU A 2 -12.16 1.25 15.91
N ARG A 3 -11.13 1.53 16.72
CA ARG A 3 -9.79 1.01 16.47
C ARG A 3 -9.56 -0.26 17.28
N ARG A 4 -9.08 -1.30 16.62
CA ARG A 4 -8.77 -2.59 17.21
C ARG A 4 -7.38 -3.04 16.80
N THR A 5 -6.86 -3.99 17.55
CA THR A 5 -5.57 -4.65 17.29
C THR A 5 -5.72 -6.12 17.64
N LEU A 6 -5.11 -7.00 16.85
CA LEU A 6 -5.07 -8.43 17.16
C LEU A 6 -3.69 -9.05 16.88
N PRO A 7 -3.34 -10.14 17.58
CA PRO A 7 -2.09 -10.87 17.34
C PRO A 7 -2.08 -11.52 15.95
N VAL A 8 -1.02 -11.31 15.18
CA VAL A 8 -0.82 -11.89 13.86
C VAL A 8 0.63 -12.34 13.73
N LEU A 9 0.82 -13.65 13.50
CA LEU A 9 2.15 -14.27 13.47
C LEU A 9 2.95 -13.90 14.73
N ASP A 10 4.13 -13.30 14.56
CA ASP A 10 5.06 -12.83 15.59
C ASP A 10 4.85 -11.37 16.01
N SER A 11 3.75 -10.74 15.60
CA SER A 11 3.47 -9.32 15.89
C SER A 11 1.97 -9.06 16.11
N THR A 12 1.55 -7.81 15.92
CA THR A 12 0.16 -7.38 15.99
C THR A 12 -0.22 -6.54 14.79
N MET A 13 -1.46 -6.67 14.32
CA MET A 13 -2.01 -5.80 13.29
C MET A 13 -3.16 -4.96 13.84
N ALA A 14 -3.06 -3.65 13.65
CA ALA A 14 -4.10 -2.69 13.97
C ALA A 14 -5.00 -2.44 12.77
N PHE A 15 -6.25 -2.09 13.05
CA PHE A 15 -7.23 -1.76 12.02
C PHE A 15 -8.35 -0.87 12.59
N LEU A 16 -9.02 -0.16 11.69
CA LEU A 16 -10.29 0.49 11.98
C LEU A 16 -11.44 -0.40 11.52
N GLU A 17 -12.48 -0.51 12.33
CA GLU A 17 -13.69 -1.27 12.03
C GLU A 17 -14.93 -0.38 12.12
N ALA A 18 -15.85 -0.53 11.16
CA ALA A 18 -17.14 0.15 11.17
C ALA A 18 -18.20 -0.64 10.39
N GLY A 19 -19.47 -0.40 10.68
CA GLY A 19 -20.58 -1.04 9.99
C GLY A 19 -20.73 -2.52 10.28
N SER A 20 -21.55 -3.17 9.47
CA SER A 20 -21.93 -4.59 9.57
C SER A 20 -22.38 -5.09 8.20
N GLY A 21 -22.36 -6.40 7.98
CA GLY A 21 -22.75 -7.01 6.70
C GLY A 21 -21.57 -7.60 5.93
N PRO A 22 -21.64 -7.71 4.60
CA PRO A 22 -20.52 -8.18 3.77
C PRO A 22 -19.26 -7.36 4.02
N THR A 23 -18.10 -8.00 4.06
CA THR A 23 -16.87 -7.35 4.49
C THR A 23 -16.13 -6.71 3.32
N VAL A 24 -15.74 -5.44 3.50
CA VAL A 24 -14.83 -4.69 2.63
C VAL A 24 -13.55 -4.43 3.42
N VAL A 25 -12.41 -4.85 2.88
CA VAL A 25 -11.09 -4.64 3.49
C VAL A 25 -10.36 -3.56 2.70
N LEU A 26 -10.02 -2.45 3.37
CA LEU A 26 -9.31 -1.32 2.80
C LEU A 26 -7.81 -1.44 3.12
N LEU A 27 -6.98 -1.44 2.08
CA LEU A 27 -5.53 -1.60 2.15
C LEU A 27 -4.84 -0.33 1.64
N HIS A 28 -4.09 0.32 2.54
CA HIS A 28 -3.31 1.51 2.21
C HIS A 28 -1.97 1.15 1.54
N GLY A 29 -1.20 2.17 1.15
CA GLY A 29 0.15 2.03 0.59
C GLY A 29 1.21 2.81 1.35
N ASN A 30 2.34 3.09 0.71
CA ASN A 30 3.49 3.79 1.29
C ASN A 30 3.35 5.32 1.14
N PRO A 31 3.61 6.16 2.18
CA PRO A 31 3.91 5.89 3.58
C PRO A 31 2.66 6.10 4.47
N THR A 32 1.51 5.54 4.09
CA THR A 32 0.23 5.86 4.74
C THR A 32 -0.16 4.84 5.81
N SER A 33 -1.41 4.88 6.25
CA SER A 33 -2.02 3.94 7.20
C SER A 33 -3.52 3.83 6.92
N SER A 34 -4.27 3.08 7.74
CA SER A 34 -5.74 3.12 7.79
C SER A 34 -6.32 4.54 7.85
N HIS A 35 -5.55 5.52 8.34
CA HIS A 35 -5.92 6.93 8.34
C HIS A 35 -6.24 7.46 6.94
N LEU A 36 -5.62 6.92 5.88
CA LEU A 36 -5.91 7.26 4.48
C LEU A 36 -7.42 7.12 4.15
N TRP A 37 -8.07 6.13 4.75
CA TRP A 37 -9.45 5.77 4.47
C TRP A 37 -10.47 6.46 5.37
N ARG A 38 -10.05 7.36 6.27
CA ARG A 38 -10.93 7.97 7.30
C ARG A 38 -12.21 8.60 6.76
N ASN A 39 -12.15 9.17 5.55
CA ASN A 39 -13.30 9.81 4.89
C ASN A 39 -14.08 8.87 3.96
N VAL A 40 -13.56 7.66 3.71
CA VAL A 40 -14.20 6.62 2.88
C VAL A 40 -14.99 5.65 3.76
N ILE A 41 -14.45 5.30 4.93
CA ILE A 41 -15.04 4.32 5.86
C ILE A 41 -16.52 4.63 6.19
N PRO A 42 -16.92 5.88 6.52
CA PRO A 42 -18.31 6.16 6.87
C PRO A 42 -19.29 5.85 5.74
N GLY A 43 -19.00 6.29 4.51
CA GLY A 43 -19.88 6.07 3.37
C GLY A 43 -20.04 4.59 3.00
N VAL A 44 -18.97 3.79 3.10
CA VAL A 44 -19.04 2.35 2.85
C VAL A 44 -19.82 1.64 3.97
N ALA A 45 -19.65 2.05 5.23
CA ALA A 45 -20.40 1.50 6.35
C ALA A 45 -21.90 1.84 6.28
N GLU A 46 -22.25 3.08 5.93
CA GLU A 46 -23.64 3.53 5.73
C GLU A 46 -24.33 2.80 4.57
N ALA A 47 -23.56 2.36 3.56
CA ALA A 47 -24.05 1.50 2.48
C ALA A 47 -24.33 0.04 2.91
N GLY A 48 -24.17 -0.31 4.19
CA GLY A 48 -24.53 -1.62 4.74
C GLY A 48 -23.42 -2.67 4.66
N TYR A 49 -22.16 -2.24 4.60
CA TYR A 49 -20.99 -3.13 4.62
C TYR A 49 -20.26 -3.07 5.96
N ARG A 50 -19.61 -4.18 6.33
CA ARG A 50 -18.60 -4.19 7.39
C ARG A 50 -17.28 -3.73 6.78
N VAL A 51 -16.70 -2.66 7.29
CA VAL A 51 -15.45 -2.08 6.79
C VAL A 51 -14.32 -2.41 7.74
N ILE A 52 -13.22 -2.93 7.20
CA ILE A 52 -11.96 -3.17 7.92
C ILE A 52 -10.86 -2.42 7.19
N ALA A 53 -10.37 -1.31 7.75
CA ALA A 53 -9.22 -0.60 7.21
C ALA A 53 -7.97 -1.01 7.99
N ALA A 54 -7.14 -1.87 7.37
CA ALA A 54 -5.96 -2.45 8.02
C ALA A 54 -4.77 -1.48 7.98
N ASP A 55 -4.02 -1.39 9.08
CA ASP A 55 -2.66 -0.86 9.08
C ASP A 55 -1.71 -2.01 8.69
N LEU A 56 -0.95 -1.87 7.61
CA LEU A 56 0.02 -2.90 7.18
C LEU A 56 1.09 -3.10 8.27
N ILE A 57 1.69 -4.30 8.32
CA ILE A 57 2.72 -4.61 9.32
C ILE A 57 3.87 -3.58 9.29
N GLY A 58 4.32 -3.13 10.46
CA GLY A 58 5.31 -2.05 10.61
C GLY A 58 4.79 -0.65 10.28
N MET A 59 3.53 -0.49 9.88
CA MET A 59 2.95 0.79 9.47
C MET A 59 1.74 1.13 10.35
N GLY A 60 1.35 2.41 10.37
CA GLY A 60 0.19 2.85 11.15
C GLY A 60 0.35 2.54 12.64
N ARG A 61 -0.59 1.78 13.22
CA ARG A 61 -0.50 1.31 14.61
C ARG A 61 -0.26 -0.20 14.73
N SER A 62 0.13 -0.85 13.63
CA SER A 62 0.57 -2.25 13.65
C SER A 62 1.96 -2.37 14.26
N GLY A 63 2.27 -3.51 14.85
CA GLY A 63 3.58 -3.77 15.44
C GLY A 63 4.68 -3.90 14.38
N SER A 64 5.93 -3.93 14.84
CA SER A 64 7.08 -4.23 13.99
C SER A 64 7.13 -5.71 13.62
N SER A 65 7.72 -6.02 12.48
CA SER A 65 8.04 -7.38 12.05
C SER A 65 9.50 -7.71 12.37
N GLY A 66 9.78 -8.96 12.76
CA GLY A 66 11.15 -9.49 12.75
C GLY A 66 11.66 -9.83 11.34
N ARG A 67 10.86 -9.58 10.30
CA ARG A 67 11.14 -9.87 8.89
C ARG A 67 11.53 -8.60 8.14
N GLY A 68 11.90 -8.75 6.88
CA GLY A 68 12.46 -7.69 6.06
C GLY A 68 11.46 -6.73 5.41
N TYR A 69 10.15 -6.78 5.73
CA TYR A 69 9.09 -5.95 5.12
C TYR A 69 8.97 -6.05 3.59
N ARG A 70 9.39 -7.16 2.98
CA ARG A 70 9.21 -7.36 1.54
C ARG A 70 7.75 -7.57 1.22
N LEU A 71 7.37 -7.45 -0.05
CA LEU A 71 5.99 -7.71 -0.50
C LEU A 71 5.42 -9.04 0.03
N VAL A 72 6.24 -10.10 -0.01
CA VAL A 72 5.85 -11.43 0.50
C VAL A 72 5.66 -11.48 2.01
N ASP A 73 6.43 -10.69 2.75
CA ASP A 73 6.30 -10.63 4.20
C ASP A 73 4.95 -9.94 4.51
N HIS A 74 4.64 -8.80 3.88
CA HIS A 74 3.35 -8.13 4.00
C HIS A 74 2.16 -9.02 3.58
N LEU A 75 2.29 -9.79 2.50
CA LEU A 75 1.25 -10.72 2.07
C LEU A 75 0.99 -11.81 3.12
N ALA A 76 2.04 -12.37 3.72
CA ALA A 76 1.90 -13.38 4.78
C ALA A 76 1.19 -12.84 6.02
N TYR A 77 1.52 -11.62 6.47
CA TYR A 77 0.79 -10.97 7.56
C TYR A 77 -0.67 -10.69 7.19
N LEU A 78 -0.93 -10.21 5.96
CA LEU A 78 -2.29 -9.92 5.52
C LEU A 78 -3.15 -11.20 5.46
N GLU A 79 -2.62 -12.31 4.94
CA GLU A 79 -3.29 -13.60 4.92
C GLU A 79 -3.61 -14.07 6.35
N ALA A 80 -2.62 -14.06 7.24
CA ALA A 80 -2.79 -14.46 8.63
C ALA A 80 -3.76 -13.54 9.40
N PHE A 81 -3.78 -12.24 9.08
CA PHE A 81 -4.69 -11.27 9.66
C PHE A 81 -6.14 -11.54 9.29
N LEU A 82 -6.42 -11.83 8.01
CA LEU A 82 -7.78 -12.16 7.56
C LEU A 82 -8.28 -13.49 8.12
N ASP A 83 -7.39 -14.47 8.24
CA ASP A 83 -7.70 -15.75 8.88
C ASP A 83 -8.00 -15.57 10.37
N ALA A 84 -7.18 -14.78 11.09
CA ALA A 84 -7.38 -14.49 12.51
C ALA A 84 -8.66 -13.69 12.78
N LEU A 85 -9.06 -12.81 11.86
CA LEU A 85 -10.33 -12.07 11.94
C LEU A 85 -11.56 -12.93 11.62
N GLY A 86 -11.36 -14.12 11.04
CA GLY A 86 -12.45 -14.95 10.54
C GLY A 86 -13.29 -14.21 9.48
N VAL A 87 -12.64 -13.53 8.53
CA VAL A 87 -13.31 -12.80 7.45
C VAL A 87 -13.36 -13.68 6.20
N PRO A 88 -14.48 -14.38 5.94
CA PRO A 88 -14.64 -15.12 4.71
C PRO A 88 -14.99 -14.18 3.57
N ASP A 89 -14.35 -14.36 2.41
CA ASP A 89 -14.81 -13.80 1.12
C ASP A 89 -14.98 -12.26 1.09
N PRO A 90 -13.96 -11.46 1.52
CA PRO A 90 -14.07 -10.02 1.48
C PRO A 90 -13.97 -9.46 0.06
N VAL A 91 -14.49 -8.25 -0.14
CA VAL A 91 -14.05 -7.37 -1.23
C VAL A 91 -12.81 -6.61 -0.75
N LEU A 92 -11.72 -6.67 -1.52
CA LEU A 92 -10.49 -5.95 -1.22
C LEU A 92 -10.49 -4.61 -1.97
N VAL A 93 -10.15 -3.52 -1.30
CA VAL A 93 -9.95 -2.21 -1.93
C VAL A 93 -8.56 -1.73 -1.58
N GLY A 94 -7.70 -1.58 -2.58
CA GLY A 94 -6.28 -1.27 -2.37
C GLY A 94 -5.84 0.01 -3.08
N HIS A 95 -4.99 0.78 -2.40
CA HIS A 95 -4.29 1.95 -2.96
C HIS A 95 -2.78 1.74 -2.95
N ASP A 96 -2.06 2.12 -4.02
CA ASP A 96 -0.60 1.96 -4.13
C ASP A 96 -0.17 0.49 -3.87
N TRP A 97 0.72 0.19 -2.91
CA TRP A 97 1.11 -1.18 -2.54
C TRP A 97 -0.05 -2.00 -2.00
N GLY A 98 -1.05 -1.36 -1.39
CA GLY A 98 -2.30 -2.02 -0.98
C GLY A 98 -3.07 -2.59 -2.17
N GLY A 99 -2.98 -1.96 -3.34
CA GLY A 99 -3.54 -2.46 -4.59
C GLY A 99 -2.81 -3.71 -5.09
N VAL A 100 -1.47 -3.70 -5.03
CA VAL A 100 -0.63 -4.85 -5.37
C VAL A 100 -0.93 -6.03 -4.43
N LEU A 101 -1.04 -5.78 -3.13
CA LEU A 101 -1.39 -6.79 -2.13
C LEU A 101 -2.80 -7.35 -2.34
N ALA A 102 -3.79 -6.50 -2.66
CA ALA A 102 -5.15 -6.93 -2.94
C ALA A 102 -5.21 -7.93 -4.11
N LEU A 103 -4.51 -7.63 -5.21
CA LEU A 103 -4.47 -8.50 -6.37
C LEU A 103 -3.62 -9.76 -6.13
N ALA A 104 -2.53 -9.64 -5.37
CA ALA A 104 -1.73 -10.79 -4.97
C ALA A 104 -2.57 -11.78 -4.15
N LEU A 105 -3.30 -11.28 -3.16
CA LEU A 105 -4.18 -12.10 -2.33
C LEU A 105 -5.34 -12.71 -3.13
N ALA A 106 -6.00 -11.94 -3.99
CA ALA A 106 -7.06 -12.44 -4.87
C ALA A 106 -6.56 -13.58 -5.79
N ARG A 107 -5.28 -13.53 -6.19
CA ARG A 107 -4.66 -14.59 -6.99
C ARG A 107 -4.20 -15.79 -6.14
N SER A 108 -3.69 -15.60 -4.93
CA SER A 108 -3.27 -16.70 -4.04
C SER A 108 -4.47 -17.47 -3.46
N ARG A 109 -5.60 -16.79 -3.22
CA ARG A 109 -6.81 -17.36 -2.60
C ARG A 109 -8.08 -17.02 -3.39
N PRO A 110 -8.23 -17.45 -4.65
CA PRO A 110 -9.33 -17.03 -5.52
C PRO A 110 -10.72 -17.49 -5.05
N ALA A 111 -10.80 -18.49 -4.17
CA ALA A 111 -12.06 -18.94 -3.57
C ALA A 111 -12.41 -18.21 -2.26
N SER A 112 -11.49 -17.38 -1.73
CA SER A 112 -11.65 -16.69 -0.45
C SER A 112 -11.68 -15.17 -0.60
N VAL A 113 -11.73 -14.65 -1.83
CA VAL A 113 -11.81 -13.21 -2.13
C VAL A 113 -12.92 -13.00 -3.15
N ARG A 114 -13.89 -12.16 -2.80
CA ARG A 114 -15.08 -11.89 -3.63
C ARG A 114 -14.75 -11.07 -4.86
N GLY A 115 -13.84 -10.13 -4.68
CA GLY A 115 -13.43 -9.17 -5.71
C GLY A 115 -12.39 -8.20 -5.19
N ALA A 116 -11.78 -7.45 -6.12
CA ALA A 116 -10.81 -6.42 -5.79
C ALA A 116 -11.10 -5.13 -6.59
N ALA A 117 -11.04 -3.99 -5.91
CA ALA A 117 -10.96 -2.67 -6.51
C ALA A 117 -9.58 -2.07 -6.21
N VAL A 118 -8.96 -1.44 -7.20
CA VAL A 118 -7.58 -0.94 -7.09
C VAL A 118 -7.53 0.50 -7.58
N LEU A 119 -6.87 1.37 -6.81
CA LEU A 119 -6.70 2.79 -7.09
C LEU A 119 -5.21 3.14 -7.08
N GLU A 120 -4.73 3.88 -8.08
CA GLU A 120 -3.35 4.41 -8.12
C GLU A 120 -2.29 3.37 -7.70
N ALA A 121 -2.35 2.17 -8.30
CA ALA A 121 -1.41 1.10 -8.03
C ALA A 121 -0.58 0.78 -9.26
N HIS A 122 0.68 0.41 -9.03
CA HIS A 122 1.57 -0.06 -10.09
C HIS A 122 1.16 -1.47 -10.55
N LEU A 123 0.40 -1.53 -11.66
CA LEU A 123 -0.07 -2.79 -12.26
C LEU A 123 0.73 -3.21 -13.49
N HIS A 124 1.47 -2.27 -14.08
CA HIS A 124 2.33 -2.54 -15.22
C HIS A 124 3.71 -3.01 -14.75
N PRO A 125 4.27 -4.09 -15.33
CA PRO A 125 5.69 -4.36 -15.14
C PRO A 125 6.49 -3.19 -15.73
N ILE A 126 7.34 -2.58 -14.92
CA ILE A 126 8.38 -1.69 -15.43
C ILE A 126 9.48 -2.62 -15.93
N ASP A 127 9.39 -2.97 -17.22
CA ASP A 127 10.32 -3.88 -17.89
C ASP A 127 11.70 -3.22 -18.04
N ASP A 128 11.69 -1.90 -18.26
CA ASP A 128 12.85 -1.02 -18.29
C ASP A 128 12.46 0.36 -17.74
N TRP A 129 13.36 0.99 -16.97
CA TRP A 129 13.15 2.35 -16.48
C TRP A 129 13.22 3.40 -17.59
N SER A 130 13.64 3.02 -18.80
CA SER A 130 13.52 3.87 -19.99
C SER A 130 12.08 4.29 -20.32
N ASP A 131 11.07 3.63 -19.75
CA ASP A 131 9.66 4.04 -19.82
C ASP A 131 9.30 5.18 -18.85
N LEU A 132 10.17 5.48 -17.88
CA LEU A 132 10.04 6.61 -16.95
C LEU A 132 10.76 7.85 -17.49
N SER A 133 10.44 9.03 -16.95
CA SER A 133 11.25 10.21 -17.24
C SER A 133 12.67 10.04 -16.67
N GLU A 134 13.65 10.76 -17.23
CA GLU A 134 15.03 10.74 -16.71
C GLU A 134 15.08 11.17 -15.24
N ALA A 135 14.29 12.18 -14.87
CA ALA A 135 14.17 12.65 -13.50
C ALA A 135 13.58 11.58 -12.57
N ASP A 136 12.53 10.87 -13.00
CA ASP A 136 11.93 9.79 -12.21
C ASP A 136 12.92 8.63 -12.04
N SER A 137 13.63 8.27 -13.11
CA SER A 137 14.64 7.22 -13.09
C SER A 137 15.81 7.55 -12.16
N GLU A 138 16.30 8.78 -12.19
CA GLU A 138 17.36 9.24 -11.28
C GLU A 138 16.87 9.23 -9.83
N MET A 139 15.67 9.77 -9.58
CA MET A 139 15.07 9.82 -8.27
C MET A 139 14.92 8.41 -7.67
N PHE A 140 14.30 7.47 -8.40
CA PHE A 140 14.12 6.11 -7.90
C PHE A 140 15.47 5.39 -7.71
N SER A 141 16.47 5.65 -8.55
CA SER A 141 17.80 5.04 -8.41
C SER A 141 18.42 5.46 -7.08
N ARG A 142 18.35 6.77 -6.81
CA ARG A 142 18.92 7.38 -5.60
C ARG A 142 18.18 6.94 -4.34
N LEU A 143 16.85 6.85 -4.37
CA LEU A 143 16.04 6.42 -3.23
C LEU A 143 16.21 4.93 -2.88
N ARG A 144 16.57 4.08 -3.85
CA ARG A 144 16.81 2.64 -3.62
C ARG A 144 18.23 2.33 -3.17
N ALA A 145 19.20 3.12 -3.62
CA ALA A 145 20.62 2.87 -3.40
C ALA A 145 20.98 2.89 -1.90
N GLN A 146 21.98 2.09 -1.54
CA GLN A 146 22.52 2.06 -0.19
C GLN A 146 23.17 3.41 0.15
N GLY A 147 22.95 3.91 1.36
CA GLY A 147 23.41 5.19 1.84
C GLY A 147 22.42 6.31 1.51
N SER A 148 22.16 6.58 0.22
CA SER A 148 21.27 7.68 -0.17
C SER A 148 19.79 7.39 0.12
N GLY A 149 19.36 6.13 0.00
CA GLY A 149 18.00 5.71 0.37
C GLY A 149 17.77 5.79 1.87
N GLU A 150 18.72 5.30 2.67
CA GLU A 150 18.70 5.45 4.13
C GLU A 150 18.65 6.92 4.53
N GLN A 151 19.53 7.76 3.99
CA GLN A 151 19.54 9.19 4.29
C GLN A 151 18.17 9.82 3.98
N ALA A 152 17.64 9.63 2.77
CA ALA A 152 16.39 10.27 2.39
C ALA A 152 15.17 9.73 3.18
N VAL A 153 15.05 8.41 3.32
CA VAL A 153 13.84 7.80 3.85
C VAL A 153 13.88 7.67 5.37
N ILE A 154 15.01 7.23 5.92
CA ILE A 154 15.15 6.91 7.35
C ILE A 154 15.50 8.18 8.13
N GLU A 155 16.50 8.93 7.70
CA GLU A 155 16.95 10.12 8.43
C GLU A 155 16.04 11.33 8.15
N ASP A 156 15.81 11.64 6.86
CA ASP A 156 15.14 12.87 6.45
C ASP A 156 13.60 12.75 6.43
N ASN A 157 13.05 11.55 6.67
CA ASN A 157 11.60 11.26 6.61
C ASN A 157 10.93 11.75 5.30
N PHE A 158 11.67 11.71 4.19
CA PHE A 158 11.32 12.38 2.94
C PHE A 158 9.93 12.01 2.40
N PHE A 159 9.52 10.75 2.55
CA PHE A 159 8.22 10.30 2.03
C PHE A 159 7.04 10.92 2.77
N VAL A 160 7.14 11.10 4.09
CA VAL A 160 6.05 11.69 4.89
C VAL A 160 6.09 13.21 4.81
N GLU A 161 7.27 13.83 4.83
CA GLU A 161 7.39 15.30 4.89
C GLU A 161 7.34 15.98 3.53
N VAL A 162 7.70 15.29 2.44
CA VAL A 162 7.82 15.89 1.10
C VAL A 162 6.89 15.20 0.09
N VAL A 163 7.04 13.88 -0.10
CA VAL A 163 6.31 13.16 -1.15
C VAL A 163 4.80 13.16 -0.87
N LEU A 164 4.40 12.81 0.35
CA LEU A 164 2.98 12.70 0.70
C LEU A 164 2.25 14.04 0.53
N PRO A 165 2.71 15.20 1.06
CA PRO A 165 2.05 16.48 0.85
C PRO A 165 2.01 16.90 -0.63
N ALA A 166 3.09 16.66 -1.39
CA ALA A 166 3.14 16.97 -2.81
C ALA A 166 2.17 16.11 -3.66
N GLY A 167 1.80 14.92 -3.18
CA GLY A 167 0.85 14.02 -3.82
C GLY A 167 -0.62 14.31 -3.53
N VAL A 168 -0.95 15.30 -2.70
CA VAL A 168 -2.35 15.65 -2.38
C VAL A 168 -2.80 16.82 -3.26
N VAL A 169 -3.89 16.61 -4.02
CA VAL A 169 -4.48 17.65 -4.90
C VAL A 169 -5.07 18.83 -4.13
N ARG A 170 -5.54 18.58 -2.91
CA ARG A 170 -6.07 19.60 -1.99
C ARG A 170 -5.03 19.95 -0.92
N ASP A 171 -5.29 21.03 -0.20
CA ASP A 171 -4.51 21.31 1.01
C ASP A 171 -4.62 20.17 2.01
N LEU A 172 -3.44 19.67 2.43
CA LEU A 172 -3.33 18.70 3.50
C LEU A 172 -3.31 19.45 4.83
N ALA A 173 -4.42 19.37 5.57
CA ALA A 173 -4.51 20.00 6.89
C ALA A 173 -3.40 19.49 7.82
N ALA A 174 -2.87 20.35 8.68
CA ALA A 174 -1.80 19.98 9.62
C ALA A 174 -2.17 18.75 10.46
N SER A 175 -3.41 18.67 10.94
CA SER A 175 -3.93 17.51 11.69
C SER A 175 -3.96 16.22 10.88
N ASP A 176 -4.20 16.31 9.57
CA ASP A 176 -4.15 15.14 8.68
C ASP A 176 -2.70 14.71 8.46
N HIS A 177 -1.78 15.66 8.28
CA HIS A 177 -0.36 15.38 8.13
C HIS A 177 0.23 14.75 9.40
N ASP A 178 -0.15 15.27 10.58
CA ASP A 178 0.21 14.69 11.88
C ASP A 178 -0.26 13.23 12.02
N GLY A 179 -1.43 12.91 11.48
CA GLY A 179 -1.95 11.55 11.42
C GLY A 179 -1.07 10.59 10.60
N TYR A 180 -0.45 11.08 9.53
CA TYR A 180 0.52 10.32 8.74
C TYR A 180 1.92 10.31 9.36
N ARG A 181 2.30 11.35 10.12
CA ARG A 181 3.60 11.43 10.82
C ARG A 181 3.66 10.54 12.05
N ALA A 182 2.55 10.40 12.77
CA ALA A 182 2.50 9.72 14.07
C ALA A 182 3.09 8.29 14.10
N PRO A 183 2.96 7.46 13.04
CA PRO A 183 3.61 6.14 13.00
C PRO A 183 5.13 6.16 12.80
N PHE A 184 5.70 7.27 12.30
CA PHE A 184 7.07 7.32 11.75
C PHE A 184 7.96 8.29 12.53
N THR A 185 7.91 8.20 13.86
CA THR A 185 8.58 9.14 14.78
C THR A 185 10.10 8.96 14.86
N ASP A 186 10.62 7.78 14.54
CA ASP A 186 12.04 7.46 14.59
C ASP A 186 12.51 6.67 13.36
N ALA A 187 13.83 6.47 13.27
CA ALA A 187 14.48 5.77 12.18
C ALA A 187 13.99 4.31 12.02
N ALA A 188 13.80 3.59 13.12
CA ALA A 188 13.39 2.18 13.08
C ALA A 188 11.97 2.04 12.53
N ALA A 189 11.07 2.97 12.87
CA ALA A 189 9.70 2.99 12.37
C ALA A 189 9.61 3.25 10.85
N ARG A 190 10.65 3.83 10.23
CA ARG A 190 10.69 4.14 8.78
C ARG A 190 11.27 3.01 7.92
N ALA A 191 11.77 1.95 8.53
CA ALA A 191 12.27 0.76 7.83
C ALA A 191 11.30 0.19 6.76
N PRO A 192 9.99 0.01 7.03
CA PRO A 192 9.06 -0.48 6.00
C PRO A 192 8.89 0.51 4.84
N ILE A 193 8.99 1.83 5.08
CA ILE A 193 8.92 2.82 3.99
C ILE A 193 10.07 2.62 3.02
N LEU A 194 11.30 2.48 3.54
CA LEU A 194 12.49 2.26 2.71
C LEU A 194 12.40 0.92 1.97
N GLN A 195 11.89 -0.12 2.64
CA GLN A 195 11.73 -1.41 1.97
C GLN A 195 10.73 -1.32 0.82
N TRP A 196 9.59 -0.64 0.98
CA TRP A 196 8.64 -0.46 -0.13
C TRP A 196 9.26 0.23 -1.34
N VAL A 197 10.12 1.22 -1.12
CA VAL A 197 10.87 1.89 -2.19
C VAL A 197 11.81 0.90 -2.91
N ARG A 198 12.43 -0.02 -2.18
CA ARG A 198 13.31 -1.07 -2.72
C ARG A 198 12.55 -2.18 -3.43
N GLU A 199 11.27 -2.37 -3.12
CA GLU A 199 10.37 -3.30 -3.81
C GLU A 199 9.87 -2.77 -5.17
N ILE A 200 10.03 -1.46 -5.46
CA ILE A 200 9.70 -0.90 -6.78
C ILE A 200 10.43 -1.74 -7.86
N PRO A 201 9.78 -2.15 -8.96
CA PRO A 201 10.48 -2.92 -9.98
C PRO A 201 11.68 -2.17 -10.57
N SER A 202 12.78 -2.86 -10.86
CA SER A 202 13.93 -2.27 -11.60
C SER A 202 14.64 -3.32 -12.44
N PRO A 203 15.38 -2.95 -13.50
CA PRO A 203 16.11 -3.91 -14.33
C PRO A 203 17.09 -4.80 -13.55
N ALA A 204 17.75 -4.25 -12.54
CA ALA A 204 18.72 -4.96 -11.69
C ALA A 204 18.09 -5.77 -10.55
N ASN A 205 16.82 -5.52 -10.24
CA ASN A 205 16.05 -6.25 -9.24
C ASN A 205 14.66 -6.51 -9.83
N PRO A 206 14.54 -7.52 -10.73
CA PRO A 206 13.25 -7.90 -11.29
C PRO A 206 12.42 -8.48 -10.13
N PRO A 207 11.39 -7.79 -9.65
CA PRO A 207 10.70 -8.18 -8.44
C PRO A 207 9.89 -9.44 -8.69
N MET A 208 9.52 -10.15 -7.63
CA MET A 208 8.41 -11.10 -7.72
C MET A 208 7.13 -10.42 -8.21
N SER A 209 6.95 -9.11 -8.01
CA SER A 209 5.82 -8.36 -8.59
C SER A 209 5.78 -8.39 -10.12
N TRP A 210 6.86 -8.77 -10.84
CA TRP A 210 6.81 -9.06 -12.28
C TRP A 210 6.06 -10.35 -12.62
N THR A 211 6.22 -11.41 -11.83
CA THR A 211 5.45 -12.64 -11.99
C THR A 211 3.98 -12.41 -11.66
N TRP A 212 3.68 -11.50 -10.74
CA TRP A 212 2.32 -11.10 -10.41
C TRP A 212 1.72 -10.16 -11.46
N SER A 213 2.42 -9.12 -11.93
CA SER A 213 1.90 -8.15 -12.90
C SER A 213 1.58 -8.77 -14.26
N ARG A 214 2.46 -9.64 -14.80
CA ARG A 214 2.14 -10.40 -16.03
C ARG A 214 0.94 -11.33 -15.84
N ALA A 215 0.84 -12.02 -14.70
CA ALA A 215 -0.28 -12.93 -14.43
C ALA A 215 -1.60 -12.19 -14.16
N ILE A 216 -1.56 -11.08 -13.44
CA ILE A 216 -2.68 -10.16 -13.19
C ILE A 216 -3.18 -9.62 -14.52
N ARG A 217 -2.28 -9.15 -15.38
CA ARG A 217 -2.62 -8.60 -16.69
C ARG A 217 -3.39 -9.59 -17.56
N THR A 218 -2.91 -10.83 -17.65
CA THR A 218 -3.59 -11.90 -18.41
C THR A 218 -4.96 -12.24 -17.83
N ARG A 219 -5.10 -12.27 -16.50
CA ARG A 219 -6.36 -12.66 -15.83
C ARG A 219 -7.39 -11.53 -15.77
N CYS A 220 -6.95 -10.29 -15.63
CA CYS A 220 -7.80 -9.10 -15.51
C CYS A 220 -8.07 -8.40 -16.84
N GLY A 221 -7.49 -8.86 -17.95
CA GLY A 221 -7.73 -8.28 -19.28
C GLY A 221 -7.19 -6.86 -19.46
N ILE A 222 -6.16 -6.47 -18.69
CA ILE A 222 -5.57 -5.12 -18.74
C ILE A 222 -4.80 -4.97 -20.07
N ARG A 223 -5.29 -4.09 -20.95
CA ARG A 223 -4.71 -3.81 -22.27
C ARG A 223 -3.43 -2.96 -22.17
N ASP A 224 -2.56 -3.03 -23.19
CA ASP A 224 -1.38 -2.17 -23.26
C ASP A 224 -1.80 -0.69 -23.28
N SER A 225 -1.22 0.12 -22.40
CA SER A 225 -1.24 1.58 -22.52
C SER A 225 0.18 2.04 -22.86
N PRO A 226 0.40 2.95 -23.85
CA PRO A 226 1.71 3.06 -24.47
C PRO A 226 2.72 3.98 -23.75
N ARG A 227 2.43 4.52 -22.56
CA ARG A 227 3.33 5.45 -21.86
C ARG A 227 2.88 5.71 -20.42
N TRP A 228 3.85 5.91 -19.53
CA TRP A 228 3.66 6.66 -18.29
C TRP A 228 3.30 8.11 -18.63
N SER A 229 2.01 8.44 -18.71
CA SER A 229 1.57 9.83 -18.87
C SER A 229 0.73 10.26 -17.67
N SER A 230 1.39 10.82 -16.66
CA SER A 230 0.77 11.67 -15.66
C SER A 230 0.48 13.05 -16.27
N THR A 231 -0.50 13.12 -17.16
CA THR A 231 -1.11 14.40 -17.56
C THR A 231 -2.58 14.33 -17.20
N VAL A 232 -2.90 14.75 -15.97
CA VAL A 232 -4.25 15.18 -15.62
C VAL A 232 -4.46 16.51 -16.35
N THR A 233 -5.15 16.47 -17.48
CA THR A 233 -5.67 17.69 -18.09
C THR A 233 -6.81 18.16 -17.19
N PRO A 234 -6.79 19.41 -16.65
CA PRO A 234 -7.92 19.89 -15.87
C PRO A 234 -9.15 19.90 -16.77
N ALA A 235 -10.24 19.29 -16.30
CA ALA A 235 -11.54 19.46 -16.94
C ALA A 235 -11.88 20.96 -16.95
N ARG A 236 -12.19 21.48 -18.13
CA ARG A 236 -12.71 22.84 -18.32
C ARG A 236 -14.13 22.96 -17.81
#